data_AF-A0A7W7PIG5-F1
#
_entry.id   AF-A0A7W7PIG5-F1
#
_cell.length_a   1.000
_cell.length_b   1.000
_cell.length_c   1.000
_cell.angle_alpha   90.00
_cell.angle_beta   90.00
_cell.angle_gamma   90.00
#
_symmetry.space_group_name_H-M   'P 1'
#
loop_
_entity.id
_entity.type
_entity.pdbx_description
1 polymer ?
#
loop_
_entity_poly.entity_id
_entity_poly.type
_entity_poly.pdbx_seq_one_letter_code
_entity_poly.pdbx_strand_id
1 'polypeptide(L)'
;MEAAAVLHDVGYSPRIASTGFHPLDGARFLRDQEGMDERVVRLVAHHSCALLEAEERGLREELEGEFELERPDLVDALIFCDMTTTPDGACTTPAERLDEIVQRYGPDTLVGRFIQRAAPEIHSATARVEQRLSRVSAAQPMWGSVRESSRP
;
A
#
# COMPACT_ATOMS: atom_id res chain seq x y z
N MET A 1 -8.96 -6.83 -3.19
CA MET A 1 -7.88 -6.09 -2.51
C MET A 1 -6.56 -6.44 -3.20
N GLU A 2 -6.22 -7.71 -3.27
CA GLU A 2 -5.15 -8.37 -4.01
C GLU A 2 -4.77 -7.69 -5.33
N ALA A 3 -5.74 -7.38 -6.19
CA ALA A 3 -5.48 -6.68 -7.46
C ALA A 3 -4.82 -5.30 -7.25
N ALA A 4 -5.26 -4.51 -6.27
CA ALA A 4 -4.64 -3.23 -5.93
C ALA A 4 -3.23 -3.42 -5.38
N ALA A 5 -2.96 -4.46 -4.57
CA ALA A 5 -1.61 -4.76 -4.10
C ALA A 5 -0.66 -5.12 -5.25
N VAL A 6 -1.14 -5.83 -6.28
CA VAL A 6 -0.33 -6.14 -7.47
C VAL A 6 -0.12 -4.90 -8.35
N LEU A 7 -1.12 -4.01 -8.43
CA LEU A 7 -1.15 -2.91 -9.40
C LEU A 7 -0.77 -1.54 -8.84
N HIS A 8 -0.52 -1.39 -7.53
CA HIS A 8 -0.29 -0.07 -6.90
C HIS A 8 0.82 0.74 -7.59
N ASP A 9 1.87 0.06 -8.05
CA ASP A 9 3.04 0.67 -8.71
C ASP A 9 2.97 0.67 -10.25
N VAL A 10 1.83 0.31 -10.86
CA VAL A 10 1.70 0.23 -12.33
C VAL A 10 2.02 1.56 -13.04
N GLY A 11 1.77 2.68 -12.35
CA GLY A 11 2.02 4.03 -12.86
C GLY A 11 3.50 4.36 -13.10
N TYR A 12 4.44 3.56 -12.59
CA TYR A 12 5.87 3.73 -12.91
C TYR A 12 6.21 3.38 -14.36
N SER A 13 5.34 2.63 -15.06
CA SER A 13 5.56 2.27 -16.46
C SER A 13 5.74 3.53 -17.31
N PRO A 14 6.82 3.66 -18.10
CA PRO A 14 7.03 4.81 -18.98
C PRO A 14 5.94 5.01 -20.04
N ARG A 15 5.12 3.98 -20.30
CA ARG A 15 3.97 4.06 -21.22
C ARG A 15 2.71 4.62 -20.57
N ILE A 16 2.67 4.67 -19.23
CA ILE A 16 1.54 5.14 -18.42
C ILE A 16 1.86 6.51 -17.81
N ALA A 17 3.12 6.73 -17.40
CA ALA A 17 3.56 7.96 -16.77
C ALA A 17 3.19 9.19 -17.62
N SER A 18 2.47 10.14 -16.99
CA SER A 18 1.96 11.35 -17.64
C SER A 18 2.27 12.60 -16.82
N THR A 19 2.16 12.50 -15.49
CA THR A 19 2.49 13.56 -14.53
C THR A 19 3.83 13.30 -13.82
N GLY A 20 4.32 12.06 -13.88
CA GLY A 20 5.47 11.61 -13.10
C GLY A 20 5.14 11.32 -11.64
N PHE A 21 3.84 11.20 -11.32
CA PHE A 21 3.32 10.80 -10.03
C PHE A 21 2.53 9.49 -10.20
N HIS A 22 3.18 8.37 -9.90
CA HIS A 22 2.69 7.04 -10.26
C HIS A 22 1.34 6.63 -9.64
N PRO A 23 0.91 7.09 -8.43
CA PRO A 23 -0.42 6.78 -7.93
C PRO A 23 -1.51 7.39 -8.82
N LEU A 24 -1.36 8.67 -9.20
CA LEU A 24 -2.33 9.37 -10.05
C LEU A 24 -2.32 8.81 -11.48
N ASP A 25 -1.14 8.65 -12.07
CA ASP A 25 -0.98 8.12 -13.43
C ASP A 25 -1.51 6.68 -13.54
N GLY A 26 -1.19 5.83 -12.56
CA GLY A 26 -1.68 4.46 -12.47
C GLY A 26 -3.20 4.39 -12.32
N ALA A 27 -3.78 5.18 -11.42
CA ALA A 27 -5.23 5.21 -11.22
C ALA A 27 -5.99 5.65 -12.48
N ARG A 28 -5.52 6.70 -13.16
CA ARG A 28 -6.10 7.16 -14.43
C ARG A 28 -6.03 6.08 -15.50
N PHE A 29 -4.87 5.42 -15.66
CA PHE A 29 -4.72 4.32 -16.61
C PHE A 29 -5.69 3.17 -16.33
N LEU A 30 -5.79 2.72 -15.07
CA LEU A 30 -6.68 1.63 -14.68
C LEU A 30 -8.16 2.00 -14.88
N ARG A 31 -8.54 3.26 -14.63
CA ARG A 31 -9.90 3.78 -14.88
C ARG A 31 -10.21 3.86 -16.37
N ASP A 32 -9.36 4.53 -17.14
CA ASP A 32 -9.69 5.01 -18.47
C ASP A 32 -9.35 4.01 -19.59
N GLN A 33 -8.34 3.17 -19.39
CA GLN A 33 -7.88 2.21 -20.41
C GLN A 33 -8.28 0.78 -20.09
N GLU A 34 -8.19 0.37 -18.82
CA GLU A 34 -8.46 -1.02 -18.41
C GLU A 34 -9.89 -1.23 -17.87
N GLY A 35 -10.61 -0.15 -17.56
CA GLY A 35 -11.98 -0.23 -17.02
C GLY A 35 -12.07 -1.02 -15.71
N MET A 36 -11.05 -0.93 -14.86
CA MET A 36 -10.96 -1.67 -13.60
C MET A 36 -12.04 -1.25 -12.60
N ASP A 37 -12.31 -2.16 -11.65
CA ASP A 37 -13.22 -1.90 -10.54
C ASP A 37 -12.80 -0.64 -9.76
N GLU A 38 -13.78 0.21 -9.45
CA GLU A 38 -13.56 1.53 -8.87
C GLU A 38 -12.81 1.46 -7.53
N ARG A 39 -13.04 0.40 -6.73
CA ARG A 39 -12.30 0.21 -5.48
C ARG A 39 -10.81 0.00 -5.74
N VAL A 40 -10.45 -0.76 -6.77
CA VAL A 40 -9.04 -0.99 -7.14
C VAL A 40 -8.41 0.34 -7.56
N VAL A 41 -9.11 1.09 -8.42
CA VAL A 41 -8.66 2.40 -8.89
C VAL A 41 -8.41 3.37 -7.72
N ARG A 42 -9.38 3.51 -6.81
CA ARG A 42 -9.26 4.38 -5.63
C ARG A 42 -8.12 3.95 -4.70
N LEU A 43 -7.94 2.64 -4.49
CA LEU A 43 -6.84 2.12 -3.69
C LEU A 43 -5.47 2.41 -4.33
N VAL A 44 -5.36 2.27 -5.65
CA VAL A 44 -4.13 2.60 -6.39
C VAL A 44 -3.88 4.11 -6.36
N ALA A 45 -4.90 4.95 -6.47
CA ALA A 45 -4.76 6.41 -6.40
C ALA A 45 -4.18 6.88 -5.06
N HIS A 46 -4.55 6.21 -3.97
CA HIS A 46 -4.25 6.62 -2.60
C HIS A 46 -3.24 5.74 -1.86
N HIS A 47 -2.53 4.86 -2.57
CA HIS A 47 -1.61 3.91 -1.94
C HIS A 47 -0.46 4.61 -1.20
N SER A 48 0.04 3.97 -0.15
CA SER A 48 1.26 4.35 0.57
C SER A 48 1.33 5.83 0.99
N CYS A 49 0.20 6.41 1.40
CA CYS A 49 0.09 7.82 1.79
C CYS A 49 0.27 8.82 0.63
N ALA A 50 -0.09 8.44 -0.61
CA ALA A 50 0.04 9.23 -1.83
C ALA A 50 -0.41 10.70 -1.71
N LEU A 51 -1.41 11.03 -0.87
CA LEU A 51 -1.84 12.42 -0.64
C LEU A 51 -0.70 13.34 -0.13
N LEU A 52 0.21 12.82 0.70
CA LEU A 52 1.36 13.59 1.19
C LEU A 52 2.38 13.83 0.08
N GLU A 53 2.59 12.86 -0.80
CA GLU A 53 3.46 13.02 -1.97
C GLU A 53 2.83 13.96 -3.00
N ALA A 54 1.52 13.84 -3.22
CA ALA A 54 0.76 14.73 -4.09
C ALA A 54 0.86 16.19 -3.62
N GLU A 55 0.85 16.43 -2.30
CA GLU A 55 1.08 17.76 -1.74
C GLU A 55 2.48 18.31 -2.07
N GLU A 56 3.54 17.51 -1.88
CA GLU A 56 4.91 17.90 -2.27
C GLU A 56 5.05 18.19 -3.77
N ARG A 57 4.20 17.59 -4.59
CA ARG A 57 4.16 17.75 -6.06
C ARG A 57 3.23 18.86 -6.53
N GLY A 58 2.38 19.43 -5.66
CA GLY A 58 1.33 20.36 -6.06
C GLY A 58 0.16 19.71 -6.81
N LEU A 59 -0.02 18.39 -6.69
CA LEU A 59 -1.05 17.58 -7.37
C LEU A 59 -2.16 17.09 -6.41
N ARG A 60 -2.18 17.58 -5.17
CA ARG A 60 -3.13 17.12 -4.16
C ARG A 60 -4.59 17.35 -4.56
N GLU A 61 -4.92 18.57 -5.01
CA GLU A 61 -6.28 18.92 -5.42
C GLU A 61 -6.75 18.09 -6.63
N GLU A 62 -5.84 17.79 -7.55
CA GLU A 62 -6.11 16.95 -8.73
C GLU A 62 -6.39 15.50 -8.32
N LEU A 63 -5.57 14.94 -7.41
CA LEU A 63 -5.78 13.59 -6.89
C LEU A 63 -7.09 13.46 -6.10
N GLU A 64 -7.35 14.37 -5.16
CA GLU A 64 -8.56 14.38 -4.33
C GLU A 64 -9.83 14.67 -5.15
N GLY A 65 -9.71 15.49 -6.21
CA GLY A 65 -10.82 15.82 -7.10
C GLY A 65 -11.23 14.67 -8.02
N GLU A 66 -10.32 13.76 -8.35
CA GLU A 66 -10.61 12.62 -9.25
C GLU A 66 -10.93 11.32 -8.53
N PHE A 67 -10.39 11.11 -7.34
CA PHE A 67 -10.49 9.82 -6.65
C PHE A 67 -10.84 10.02 -5.19
N GLU A 68 -12.01 9.51 -4.79
CA GLU A 68 -12.39 9.45 -3.38
C GLU A 68 -11.50 8.48 -2.59
N LEU A 69 -11.26 8.79 -1.32
CA LEU A 69 -10.62 7.85 -0.40
C LEU A 69 -11.51 6.63 -0.18
N GLU A 70 -10.89 5.46 -0.20
CA GLU A 70 -11.56 4.20 0.07
C GLU A 70 -11.57 3.86 1.57
N ARG A 71 -12.25 2.78 1.97
CA ARG A 71 -12.39 2.46 3.40
C ARG A 71 -11.03 2.39 4.12
N PRO A 72 -10.90 2.97 5.33
CA PRO A 72 -9.63 3.02 6.05
C PRO A 72 -8.99 1.64 6.30
N ASP A 73 -9.78 0.58 6.48
CA ASP A 73 -9.26 -0.78 6.69
C ASP A 73 -8.55 -1.34 5.46
N LEU A 74 -8.99 -0.97 4.25
CA LEU A 74 -8.36 -1.38 3.00
C LEU A 74 -7.12 -0.54 2.68
N VAL A 75 -7.16 0.76 2.98
CA VAL A 75 -5.99 1.64 2.89
C VAL A 75 -4.89 1.16 3.81
N ASP A 76 -5.22 0.86 5.08
CA ASP A 76 -4.30 0.26 6.05
C ASP A 76 -3.67 -1.03 5.51
N ALA A 77 -4.49 -1.91 4.93
CA ALA A 77 -4.02 -3.18 4.39
C ALA A 77 -3.05 -2.99 3.22
N LEU A 78 -3.31 -2.03 2.33
CA LEU A 78 -2.43 -1.76 1.20
C LEU A 78 -1.10 -1.13 1.65
N ILE A 79 -1.14 -0.18 2.59
CA ILE A 79 0.08 0.38 3.21
C ILE A 79 0.89 -0.74 3.87
N PHE A 80 0.24 -1.62 4.63
CA PHE A 80 0.90 -2.77 5.25
C PHE A 80 1.56 -3.67 4.20
N CYS A 81 0.85 -4.02 3.12
CA CYS A 81 1.39 -4.87 2.06
C CYS A 81 2.63 -4.26 1.39
N ASP A 82 2.59 -2.98 1.01
CA ASP A 82 3.73 -2.30 0.37
C ASP A 82 4.90 -2.15 1.35
N MET A 83 4.63 -1.69 2.57
CA MET A 83 5.70 -1.38 3.54
C MET A 83 6.29 -2.59 4.26
N THR A 84 5.75 -3.79 4.03
CA THR A 84 6.30 -5.07 4.54
C THR A 84 6.86 -5.97 3.43
N THR A 85 6.89 -5.48 2.19
CA THR A 85 7.42 -6.22 1.04
C THR A 85 8.48 -5.38 0.32
N THR A 86 9.61 -5.97 0.00
CA THR A 86 10.65 -5.33 -0.81
C THR A 86 10.27 -5.35 -2.30
N PRO A 87 10.92 -4.54 -3.17
CA PRO A 87 10.64 -4.55 -4.60
C PRO A 87 10.86 -5.90 -5.30
N ASP A 88 11.71 -6.77 -4.74
CA ASP A 88 11.94 -8.14 -5.21
C ASP A 88 11.04 -9.19 -4.52
N GLY A 89 10.09 -8.76 -3.68
CA GLY A 89 9.07 -9.62 -3.07
C GLY A 89 9.48 -10.30 -1.76
N ALA A 90 10.62 -9.93 -1.17
CA ALA A 90 11.04 -10.43 0.14
C ALA A 90 10.29 -9.71 1.28
N CYS A 91 10.14 -10.39 2.41
CA CYS A 91 9.58 -9.77 3.61
C CYS A 91 10.55 -8.75 4.22
N THR A 92 10.02 -7.63 4.69
CA THR A 92 10.76 -6.60 5.43
C THR A 92 9.89 -6.01 6.54
N THR A 93 10.48 -5.18 7.39
CA THR A 93 9.72 -4.36 8.35
C THR A 93 9.48 -2.95 7.80
N PRO A 94 8.43 -2.24 8.26
CA PRO A 94 8.21 -0.85 7.85
C PRO A 94 9.40 0.06 8.18
N ALA A 95 10.08 -0.18 9.31
CA ALA A 95 11.26 0.60 9.69
C ALA A 95 12.41 0.42 8.69
N GLU A 96 12.76 -0.83 8.39
CA GLU A 96 13.81 -1.13 7.39
C GLU A 96 13.44 -0.62 6.00
N ARG A 97 12.16 -0.72 5.61
CA ARG A 97 11.68 -0.23 4.32
C ARG A 97 11.75 1.30 4.21
N LEU A 98 11.38 2.03 5.27
CA LEU A 98 11.52 3.49 5.32
C LEU A 98 12.98 3.92 5.21
N ASP A 99 13.86 3.31 5.99
CA ASP A 99 15.30 3.60 5.97
C ASP A 99 15.90 3.32 4.59
N GLU A 100 15.51 2.21 3.96
CA GLU A 100 15.95 1.83 2.63
C GLU A 100 15.50 2.85 1.56
N ILE A 101 14.23 3.28 1.59
CA ILE A 101 13.72 4.30 0.65
C ILE A 101 14.50 5.61 0.81
N VAL A 102 14.73 6.07 2.05
CA VAL A 102 15.50 7.29 2.32
C VAL A 102 16.94 7.15 1.83
N GLN A 103 17.58 6.01 2.04
CA GLN A 103 18.95 5.75 1.55
C GLN A 103 19.02 5.73 0.02
N ARG A 104 18.02 5.13 -0.65
CA ARG A 104 17.96 5.00 -2.11
C ARG A 104 17.80 6.33 -2.82
N TYR A 105 16.87 7.17 -2.36
CA TYR A 105 16.55 8.44 -3.03
C TYR A 105 17.33 9.63 -2.46
N GLY A 106 17.70 9.58 -1.19
CA GLY A 106 18.28 10.70 -0.44
C GLY A 106 17.21 11.54 0.27
N PRO A 107 17.51 12.05 1.48
CA PRO A 107 16.51 12.65 2.38
C PRO A 107 15.90 13.96 1.87
N ASP A 108 16.64 14.71 1.04
CA ASP A 108 16.21 16.02 0.55
C ASP A 108 15.44 15.95 -0.77
N THR A 109 15.34 14.76 -1.39
CA THR A 109 14.53 14.58 -2.60
C THR A 109 13.04 14.64 -2.27
N LEU A 110 12.21 14.79 -3.30
CA LEU A 110 10.75 14.77 -3.13
C LEU A 110 10.30 13.49 -2.42
N VAL A 111 10.76 12.33 -2.88
CA VAL A 111 10.45 11.02 -2.28
C VAL A 111 10.98 10.96 -0.85
N GLY A 112 12.22 11.40 -0.61
CA GLY A 112 12.83 11.44 0.73
C GLY A 112 12.04 12.28 1.74
N ARG A 113 11.61 13.49 1.37
CA ARG A 113 10.83 14.36 2.27
C ARG A 113 9.45 13.79 2.54
N PHE A 114 8.77 13.32 1.49
CA PHE A 114 7.45 12.71 1.61
C PHE A 114 7.48 11.48 2.52
N ILE A 115 8.39 10.53 2.29
CA ILE A 115 8.38 9.26 3.03
C ILE A 115 8.68 9.47 4.52
N GLN A 116 9.55 10.43 4.85
CA GLN A 116 9.83 10.84 6.23
C GLN A 116 8.58 11.47 6.88
N ARG A 117 7.81 12.29 6.15
CA ARG A 117 6.52 12.82 6.62
C ARG A 117 5.47 11.73 6.80
N ALA A 118 5.48 10.70 5.96
CA ALA A 118 4.52 9.59 5.98
C ALA A 118 4.81 8.53 7.06
N ALA A 119 6.04 8.46 7.57
CA ALA A 119 6.48 7.43 8.50
C ALA A 119 5.55 7.19 9.72
N PRO A 120 5.03 8.22 10.42
CA PRO A 120 4.12 8.00 11.55
C PRO A 120 2.82 7.27 11.13
N GLU A 121 2.28 7.60 9.96
CA GLU A 121 1.06 6.95 9.45
C GLU A 121 1.35 5.53 8.98
N ILE A 122 2.48 5.31 8.31
CA ILE A 122 2.91 3.97 7.89
C ILE A 122 3.05 3.02 9.08
N HIS A 123 3.70 3.46 10.16
CA HIS A 123 3.81 2.67 11.38
C HIS A 123 2.44 2.43 12.03
N SER A 124 1.58 3.45 12.06
CA SER A 124 0.25 3.35 12.68
C SER A 124 -0.67 2.40 11.90
N ALA A 125 -0.68 2.49 10.57
CA ALA A 125 -1.42 1.60 9.69
C ALA A 125 -0.97 0.14 9.85
N THR A 126 0.35 -0.08 9.86
CA THR A 126 0.93 -1.42 10.08
C THR A 126 0.48 -2.00 11.41
N ALA A 127 0.61 -1.25 12.51
CA ALA A 127 0.21 -1.70 13.84
C ALA A 127 -1.31 -2.02 13.92
N ARG A 128 -2.16 -1.24 13.24
CA ARG A 128 -3.60 -1.51 13.16
C ARG A 128 -3.87 -2.83 12.43
N VAL A 129 -3.16 -3.13 11.34
CA VAL A 129 -3.30 -4.41 10.62
C VAL A 129 -2.84 -5.59 11.48
N GLU A 130 -1.66 -5.50 12.09
CA GLU A 130 -1.13 -6.55 12.98
C GLU A 130 -2.07 -6.83 14.17
N GLN A 131 -2.68 -5.78 14.74
CA GLN A 131 -3.67 -5.94 15.80
C GLN A 131 -4.92 -6.68 15.29
N ARG A 132 -5.40 -6.42 14.07
CA ARG A 132 -6.53 -7.14 13.48
C ARG A 132 -6.18 -8.61 13.23
N LEU A 133 -4.98 -8.88 12.70
CA LEU A 133 -4.49 -10.24 12.43
C LEU A 133 -4.35 -11.08 13.71
N SER A 134 -3.81 -10.50 14.79
CA SER A 134 -3.68 -11.20 16.07
C SER A 134 -5.04 -11.53 16.70
N ARG A 135 -6.05 -10.66 16.55
CA ARG A 135 -7.43 -10.93 17.01
C ARG A 135 -8.07 -12.09 16.26
N VAL A 136 -7.86 -12.20 14.93
CA VAL A 136 -8.36 -13.33 14.13
C VAL A 136 -7.64 -14.61 14.50
N SER A 137 -6.31 -14.56 14.66
CA SER A 137 -5.50 -15.72 15.03
C SER A 137 -5.85 -16.24 16.43
N ALA A 138 -6.15 -15.34 17.38
CA ALA A 138 -6.65 -15.71 18.70
C ALA A 138 -8.10 -16.23 18.69
N ALA A 139 -8.90 -15.86 17.68
CA ALA A 139 -10.29 -16.28 17.53
C ALA A 139 -10.47 -17.57 16.70
N GLN A 140 -9.44 -18.05 15.99
CA GLN A 140 -9.47 -19.35 15.33
C GLN A 140 -9.31 -20.47 16.39
N PRO A 141 -10.31 -21.33 16.61
CA PRO A 141 -10.13 -22.52 17.43
C PRO A 141 -9.15 -23.46 16.72
N MET A 142 -8.17 -23.98 17.45
CA MET A 142 -7.30 -25.08 17.02
C MET A 142 -8.13 -26.35 16.78
N TRP A 143 -8.81 -26.46 15.64
CA TRP A 143 -9.48 -27.68 15.25
C TRP A 143 -8.60 -28.48 14.29
N GLY A 144 -7.80 -29.40 14.82
CA GLY A 144 -6.94 -30.24 13.99
C GLY A 144 -5.86 -31.05 14.69
N SER A 145 -6.15 -31.69 15.83
CA SER A 145 -5.37 -32.85 16.27
C SER A 145 -6.31 -33.95 16.74
N VAL A 146 -7.01 -34.56 15.77
CA VAL A 146 -7.60 -35.87 15.99
C VAL A 146 -6.43 -36.85 16.00
N ARG A 147 -6.04 -37.30 17.20
CA ARG A 147 -5.18 -38.47 17.36
C ARG A 147 -5.94 -39.67 16.81
N GLU A 148 -5.48 -40.18 15.68
CA GLU A 148 -5.83 -41.52 15.21
C GLU A 148 -5.15 -42.52 16.15
N SER A 149 -5.87 -42.95 17.19
CA SER A 149 -5.47 -44.09 18.02
C SER A 149 -6.17 -45.32 17.46
N SER A 150 -5.44 -46.05 16.64
CA SER A 150 -5.72 -47.44 16.27
C SER A 150 -6.06 -48.24 17.54
N ARG A 151 -7.20 -48.93 17.54
CA ARG A 151 -7.49 -50.01 18.47
C ARG A 151 -6.93 -51.32 17.89
N PRO A 152 -6.39 -52.23 18.73
CA PRO A 152 -6.02 -53.57 18.31
C PRO A 152 -7.26 -54.43 17.98
#